data_AF-A0A7X0B1M2-F1
#
_entry.id   AF-A0A7X0B1M2-F1
#
_cell.length_a   1.000
_cell.length_b   1.000
_cell.length_c   1.000
_cell.angle_alpha   90.00
_cell.angle_beta   90.00
_cell.angle_gamma   90.00
#
_symmetry.space_group_name_H-M   'P 1'
#
loop_
_entity.id
_entity.type
_entity.pdbx_description
1 polymer ?
#
loop_
_entity_poly.entity_id
_entity_poly.type
_entity_poly.pdbx_seq_one_letter_code
_entity_poly.pdbx_strand_id
1 'polypeptide(L)' 'MTQNSTYALVLREHVADLDPLIERWTSGHFLLTGAARDEAEEFIGRLKDLRADLASRMARPDLEDRMPLVADGMTVR' A
#
# COMPACT_ATOMS: atom_id res chain seq x y z
N MET A 1 22.37 5.59 -12.62
CA MET A 1 21.00 5.12 -12.32
C MET A 1 20.38 6.13 -11.37
N THR A 2 19.30 6.79 -11.79
CA THR A 2 18.66 7.87 -11.03
C THR A 2 17.75 7.31 -9.94
N GLN A 3 17.72 7.99 -8.80
CA GLN A 3 16.95 7.63 -7.60
C GLN A 3 15.45 7.38 -7.89
N ASN A 4 14.87 8.14 -8.85
CA ASN A 4 13.49 7.94 -9.34
C ASN A 4 13.24 6.53 -9.92
N SER A 5 14.25 5.91 -10.53
CA SER A 5 14.08 4.57 -11.09
C SER A 5 14.03 3.48 -10.02
N THR A 6 14.71 3.69 -8.88
CA THR A 6 14.67 2.77 -7.74
C THR A 6 13.40 2.94 -6.93
N TYR A 7 12.95 4.18 -6.68
CA TYR A 7 11.70 4.42 -5.94
C TYR A 7 10.47 3.91 -6.68
N ALA A 8 10.36 4.16 -7.99
CA ALA A 8 9.27 3.63 -8.81
C ALA A 8 9.24 2.09 -8.85
N LEU A 9 10.41 1.44 -8.78
CA LEU A 9 10.50 -0.03 -8.68
C LEU A 9 9.94 -0.53 -7.35
N VAL A 10 10.35 0.08 -6.23
CA VAL A 10 9.87 -0.28 -4.88
C VAL A 10 8.35 -0.08 -4.76
N LEU A 11 7.81 1.02 -5.29
CA LEU A 11 6.35 1.23 -5.33
C LEU A 11 5.62 0.13 -6.12
N ARG A 12 6.19 -0.29 -7.25
CA ARG A 12 5.61 -1.36 -8.07
C ARG A 12 5.64 -2.71 -7.35
N GLU A 13 6.73 -3.02 -6.64
CA GLU A 13 6.83 -4.23 -5.82
C GLU A 13 5.77 -4.24 -4.71
N HIS A 14 5.61 -3.13 -3.99
CA HIS A 14 4.57 -3.02 -2.97
C HIS A 14 3.15 -3.16 -3.51
N VAL A 15 2.85 -2.62 -4.69
CA VAL A 15 1.54 -2.86 -5.34
C VAL A 15 1.37 -4.33 -5.69
N ALA A 16 2.42 -4.99 -6.20
CA ALA A 16 2.38 -6.41 -6.54
C ALA A 16 2.20 -7.33 -5.31
N ASP A 17 2.65 -6.91 -4.13
CA ASP A 17 2.40 -7.63 -2.87
C ASP A 17 0.98 -7.44 -2.34
N LEU A 18 0.39 -6.25 -2.56
CA LEU A 18 -0.96 -5.92 -2.07
C LEU A 18 -2.07 -6.59 -2.89
N ASP A 19 -1.91 -6.68 -4.21
CA ASP A 19 -2.91 -7.27 -5.11
C ASP A 19 -3.33 -8.71 -4.71
N PRO A 20 -2.42 -9.68 -4.47
CA PRO A 20 -2.79 -11.04 -4.07
C PRO A 20 -3.39 -11.11 -2.66
N LEU A 21 -3.00 -10.19 -1.75
CA LEU A 21 -3.63 -10.09 -0.43
C LEU A 21 -5.08 -9.64 -0.58
N ILE A 22 -5.33 -8.56 -1.32
CA ILE A 22 -6.69 -8.06 -1.56
C ILE A 22 -7.55 -9.14 -2.26
N GLU A 23 -7.01 -9.82 -3.28
CA GLU A 23 -7.71 -10.88 -3.99
C GLU A 23 -8.09 -12.04 -3.06
N ARG A 24 -7.16 -12.52 -2.24
CA ARG A 24 -7.39 -13.63 -1.30
C ARG A 24 -8.53 -13.33 -0.32
N TRP A 25 -8.58 -12.12 0.20
CA TRP A 25 -9.61 -11.72 1.16
C TRP A 25 -10.96 -11.41 0.50
N THR A 26 -10.97 -10.93 -0.74
CA THR A 26 -12.19 -10.63 -1.49
C THR A 26 -12.81 -11.83 -2.19
N SER A 27 -12.06 -12.90 -2.39
CA SER A 27 -12.53 -14.15 -3.02
C SER A 27 -13.51 -14.97 -2.16
N GLY A 28 -13.88 -14.48 -0.96
CA GLY A 28 -14.82 -15.16 -0.07
C GLY A 28 -14.25 -16.44 0.57
N HIS A 29 -12.93 -16.62 0.52
CA HIS A 29 -12.26 -17.79 1.08
C HIS A 29 -12.31 -17.82 2.62
N PHE A 30 -12.64 -16.69 3.26
CA PHE A 30 -12.79 -16.58 4.71
C PHE A 30 -14.27 -16.44 5.07
N LEU A 31 -14.78 -17.41 5.84
CA LEU A 31 -16.12 -17.34 6.43
C LEU A 31 -16.03 -16.58 7.77
N LEU A 32 -16.05 -15.26 7.69
CA LEU A 32 -16.05 -14.38 8.86
C LEU A 32 -17.48 -13.93 9.18
N THR A 33 -17.80 -13.80 10.47
CA THR A 33 -19.12 -13.41 10.95
C THR A 33 -19.01 -12.35 12.04
N GLY A 34 -20.05 -11.52 12.18
CA GLY A 34 -20.11 -10.45 13.19
C GLY A 34 -18.93 -9.47 13.07
N ALA A 35 -18.41 -9.03 14.21
CA ALA A 35 -17.33 -8.04 14.28
C ALA A 35 -16.07 -8.43 13.47
N ALA A 36 -15.74 -9.72 13.38
CA ALA A 36 -14.59 -10.18 12.60
C ALA A 36 -14.76 -9.94 11.09
N ARG A 37 -16.00 -9.92 10.60
CA ARG A 37 -16.29 -9.58 9.20
C ARG A 37 -16.16 -8.07 8.99
N ASP A 38 -16.72 -7.26 9.88
CA ASP A 38 -16.70 -5.80 9.78
C ASP A 38 -15.25 -5.27 9.84
N GLU A 39 -14.45 -5.79 10.76
CA GLU A 39 -13.02 -5.46 10.87
C GLU A 39 -12.23 -5.89 9.63
N ALA A 40 -12.55 -7.06 9.06
CA ALA A 40 -11.91 -7.52 7.83
C ALA A 40 -12.30 -6.64 6.64
N GLU A 41 -13.56 -6.24 6.50
CA GLU A 41 -14.02 -5.33 5.45
C GLU A 41 -13.32 -3.97 5.57
N GLU A 42 -13.19 -3.42 6.78
CA GLU A 42 -12.44 -2.18 7.03
C GLU A 42 -10.96 -2.31 6.67
N PHE A 43 -10.32 -3.41 7.08
CA PHE A 43 -8.92 -3.68 6.77
C PHE A 43 -8.69 -3.77 5.25
N ILE A 44 -9.57 -4.46 4.52
CA ILE A 44 -9.50 -4.53 3.06
C ILE A 44 -9.76 -3.17 2.40
N GLY A 45 -10.64 -2.35 2.95
CA GLY A 45 -10.80 -0.95 2.53
C GLY A 45 -9.48 -0.20 2.59
N ARG A 46 -8.81 -0.24 3.75
CA ARG A 46 -7.51 0.42 3.95
C ARG A 46 -6.41 -0.10 3.00
N LEU A 47 -6.38 -1.40 2.71
CA LEU A 47 -5.44 -1.97 1.74
C LEU A 47 -5.69 -1.46 0.31
N LYS A 48 -6.96 -1.35 -0.10
CA LYS A 48 -7.33 -0.80 -1.41
C LYS A 48 -6.94 0.67 -1.54
N ASP A 49 -7.17 1.46 -0.49
CA ASP A 49 -6.79 2.87 -0.45
C ASP A 49 -5.27 3.04 -0.55
N LEU A 50 -4.50 2.24 0.19
CA LEU A 50 -3.03 2.24 0.10
C LEU A 50 -2.56 1.86 -1.31
N ARG A 51 -3.13 0.81 -1.89
CA ARG A 51 -2.79 0.37 -3.26
C ARG A 51 -3.10 1.45 -4.29
N ALA A 52 -4.20 2.18 -4.14
CA ALA A 52 -4.56 3.31 -4.99
C ALA A 52 -3.61 4.50 -4.83
N ASP A 53 -3.19 4.80 -3.60
CA ASP A 53 -2.22 5.87 -3.32
C ASP A 53 -0.85 5.57 -3.94
N LEU A 54 -0.32 4.36 -3.76
CA LEU A 54 0.95 3.94 -4.37
C LEU A 54 0.88 3.99 -5.91
N ALA A 55 -0.23 3.54 -6.50
CA ALA A 55 -0.46 3.64 -7.94
C ALA A 55 -0.54 5.09 -8.44
N SER A 56 -1.17 5.98 -7.66
CA SER A 56 -1.24 7.42 -7.96
C SER A 56 0.14 8.07 -7.95
N ARG A 57 1.00 7.71 -6.99
CA ARG A 57 2.40 8.19 -6.90
C ARG A 57 3.22 7.76 -8.11
N MET A 58 3.09 6.50 -8.55
CA MET A 58 3.74 6.03 -9.78
C MET A 58 3.28 6.79 -11.04
N ALA A 59 2.02 7.25 -11.07
CA ALA A 59 1.45 7.99 -12.20
C ALA A 59 1.82 9.49 -12.20
N ARG A 60 2.44 10.01 -11.12
CA ARG A 60 2.79 11.43 -10.94
C ARG A 60 4.21 11.59 -10.41
N PRO A 61 5.23 11.36 -11.26
CA PRO A 61 6.64 11.53 -10.86
C PRO A 61 6.97 12.97 -10.43
N ASP A 62 6.19 13.97 -10.86
CA ASP A 62 6.37 15.38 -10.47
C ASP A 62 5.99 15.70 -9.02
N LEU A 63 5.28 14.80 -8.31
CA LEU A 63 4.92 14.97 -6.90
C LEU A 63 5.93 14.34 -5.93
N GLU A 64 6.84 13.50 -6.40
CA GLU A 64 7.92 12.90 -5.59
C GLU A 64 8.86 13.96 -5.01
N ASP A 65 9.13 15.04 -5.76
CA ASP A 65 9.99 16.15 -5.32
C ASP A 65 9.43 16.90 -4.09
N ARG A 66 8.13 16.73 -3.80
CA ARG A 66 7.44 17.32 -2.64
C ARG A 66 7.22 16.36 -1.48
N MET A 67 7.61 15.09 -1.58
CA MET A 67 7.53 14.21 -0.42
C MET A 67 8.63 14.61 0.56
N PRO A 68 8.30 15.07 1.78
CA PRO A 68 9.34 15.27 2.79
C PRO A 68 10.00 13.91 2.98
N LEU A 69 11.31 13.85 2.76
CA LEU A 69 12.16 12.73 3.17
C LEU A 69 11.70 12.38 4.59
N VAL A 70 11.08 11.22 4.77
CA VAL A 70 10.72 10.75 6.12
C VAL A 70 12.05 10.67 6.85
N ALA A 71 12.30 11.68 7.68
CA ALA A 71 13.47 11.72 8.54
C ALA A 71 13.37 10.47 9.40
N ASP A 72 14.32 9.57 9.21
CA ASP A 72 14.56 8.40 10.04
C ASP A 72 14.61 8.88 11.49
N GLY A 73 13.49 8.69 12.18
CA GLY A 73 13.14 9.47 13.37
C GLY A 73 12.32 8.64 14.31
N MET A 74 12.80 7.43 14.65
CA MET A 74 12.54 6.77 15.92
C MET A 74 13.32 5.46 16.02
N THR A 75 14.57 5.55 16.47
CA THR A 75 15.07 4.52 17.40
C THR A 75 15.22 5.19 18.76
N VAL A 76 14.23 4.88 19.61
CA VAL A 76 14.32 5.08 21.05
C VAL A 76 15.47 4.21 21.56
N ARG A 77 16.52 4.83 22.10
CA ARG A 77 17.23 4.30 23.26
C ARG A 77 17.98 5.39 24.02
#